data_AF-A0A1E7EMU7-F1
#
_entry.id   AF-A0A1E7EMU7-F1
#
_cell.length_a   1.000
_cell.length_b   1.000
_cell.length_c   1.000
_cell.angle_alpha   90.00
_cell.angle_beta   90.00
_cell.angle_gamma   90.00
#
_symmetry.space_group_name_H-M   'P 1'
#
loop_
_entity.id
_entity.type
_entity.pdbx_description
1 polymer ?
#
loop_
_entity_poly.entity_id
_entity_poly.type
_entity_poly.pdbx_seq_one_letter_code
_entity_poly.pdbx_strand_id
1 'polypeptide(L)'
;MTKVEIEYDYSGIDRVAGIPTTGQLITFQKQMAKVQTSYKCNITEARDHGWSWIMCTQAQWILKKGITAQVPVPGDPGPYIGDTNILNAAHKQALKLYEEYEEHKRNTNKAIQACFDEDLFIELETDGLLLGVSPHEVYQHMWTNFILTVDKDREILHAKELLKVDYDPDRIVQHYYKAINEARELLTGLRETVTDAEVMRNAYATFEKNIDLKDACREWNRGTLTTWEEMRKHFSKEIQMNKTDPAIMKRVELAMQY
;
A
#
# COMPACT_ATOMS: atom_id res chain seq x y z
N MET A 1 3.32 -13.92 -32.68
CA MET A 1 2.28 -13.51 -31.72
C MET A 1 2.03 -12.05 -31.95
N THR A 2 0.78 -11.64 -32.15
CA THR A 2 0.41 -10.22 -32.17
C THR A 2 0.74 -9.66 -30.78
N LYS A 3 1.66 -8.70 -30.71
CA LYS A 3 2.02 -8.04 -29.46
C LYS A 3 0.74 -7.38 -28.94
N VAL A 4 0.25 -7.84 -27.79
CA VAL A 4 -0.87 -7.17 -27.13
C VAL A 4 -0.28 -5.88 -26.59
N GLU A 5 -0.48 -4.78 -27.30
CA GLU A 5 -0.12 -3.47 -26.77
C GLU A 5 -0.99 -3.21 -25.54
N ILE A 6 -0.35 -3.26 -24.38
CA ILE A 6 -0.95 -2.77 -23.14
C ILE A 6 -0.87 -1.26 -23.24
N GLU A 7 -1.99 -0.58 -23.03
CA GLU A 7 -2.03 0.86 -22.83
C GLU A 7 -2.78 1.12 -21.53
N TYR A 8 -2.17 1.89 -20.64
CA TYR A 8 -2.81 2.29 -19.39
C TYR A 8 -3.79 3.41 -19.66
N ASP A 9 -5.02 3.25 -19.20
CA ASP A 9 -5.94 4.37 -19.07
C ASP A 9 -5.59 5.18 -17.82
N TYR A 10 -4.88 6.29 -18.02
CA TYR A 10 -4.53 7.24 -16.97
C TYR A 10 -5.40 8.51 -17.00
N SER A 11 -6.57 8.48 -17.65
CA SER A 11 -7.50 9.62 -17.68
C SER A 11 -8.03 10.01 -16.29
N GLY A 12 -8.06 9.05 -15.36
CA GLY A 12 -8.44 9.26 -13.95
C GLY A 12 -7.27 9.57 -13.00
N ILE A 13 -6.09 9.89 -13.53
CA ILE A 13 -4.91 10.25 -12.75
C ILE A 13 -4.75 11.77 -12.75
N ASP A 14 -4.50 12.33 -11.58
CA ASP A 14 -4.33 13.77 -11.43
C ASP A 14 -3.04 14.23 -12.10
N ARG A 15 -3.14 15.32 -12.87
CA ARG A 15 -1.98 16.01 -13.42
C ARG A 15 -1.45 17.03 -12.42
N VAL A 16 -0.14 17.11 -12.30
CA VAL A 16 0.56 18.01 -11.41
C VAL A 16 1.40 18.96 -12.24
N ALA A 17 1.04 20.24 -12.19
CA ALA A 17 1.84 21.31 -12.78
C ALA A 17 2.86 21.82 -11.75
N GLY A 18 4.07 22.08 -12.21
CA GLY A 18 5.20 22.53 -11.42
C GLY A 18 5.80 21.45 -10.53
N ILE A 19 6.57 21.89 -9.54
CA ILE A 19 7.19 21.00 -8.55
C ILE A 19 6.09 20.34 -7.70
N PRO A 20 6.02 19.00 -7.66
CA PRO A 20 5.00 18.30 -6.92
C PRO A 20 5.20 18.46 -5.41
N THR A 21 4.10 18.37 -4.66
CA THR A 21 4.12 18.22 -3.20
C THR A 21 4.24 16.74 -2.80
N THR A 22 4.66 16.47 -1.56
CA THR A 22 4.66 15.12 -0.97
C THR A 22 3.30 14.42 -1.12
N GLY A 23 2.20 15.13 -0.82
CA GLY A 23 0.85 14.58 -0.91
C GLY A 23 0.43 14.24 -2.35
N GLN A 24 0.85 15.05 -3.34
CA GLN A 24 0.58 14.78 -4.75
C GLN A 24 1.34 13.55 -5.24
N LEU A 25 2.61 13.37 -4.89
CA LEU A 25 3.35 12.15 -5.23
C LEU A 25 2.71 10.90 -4.63
N ILE A 26 2.30 10.95 -3.36
CA ILE A 26 1.61 9.82 -2.69
C ILE A 26 0.28 9.52 -3.38
N THR A 27 -0.49 10.55 -3.74
CA THR A 27 -1.78 10.41 -4.43
C THR A 27 -1.59 9.79 -5.81
N PHE A 28 -0.62 10.27 -6.57
CA PHE A 28 -0.25 9.72 -7.87
C PHE A 28 0.12 8.23 -7.76
N GLN A 29 0.98 7.86 -6.79
CA GLN A 29 1.37 6.46 -6.59
C GLN A 29 0.15 5.57 -6.29
N LYS A 30 -0.82 6.04 -5.49
CA LYS A 30 -2.06 5.31 -5.20
C LYS A 30 -2.97 5.17 -6.43
N GLN A 31 -3.11 6.23 -7.23
CA GLN A 31 -3.88 6.21 -8.48
C GLN A 31 -3.26 5.25 -9.50
N MET A 32 -1.93 5.32 -9.69
CA MET A 32 -1.19 4.39 -10.53
C MET A 32 -1.33 2.95 -10.06
N ALA A 33 -1.20 2.68 -8.76
CA ALA A 33 -1.37 1.35 -8.21
C ALA A 33 -2.77 0.78 -8.52
N LYS A 34 -3.81 1.60 -8.44
CA LYS A 34 -5.19 1.20 -8.80
C LYS A 34 -5.32 0.83 -10.27
N VAL A 35 -4.74 1.63 -11.17
CA VAL A 35 -4.70 1.32 -12.61
C VAL A 35 -3.93 0.02 -12.84
N GLN A 36 -2.74 -0.12 -12.27
CA GLN A 36 -1.89 -1.30 -12.47
C GLN A 36 -2.49 -2.60 -11.90
N THR A 37 -3.32 -2.52 -10.86
CA THR A 37 -4.04 -3.67 -10.31
C THR A 37 -5.13 -4.20 -11.25
N SER A 38 -5.68 -3.40 -12.19
CA SER A 38 -6.65 -3.92 -13.16
C SER A 38 -6.02 -4.79 -14.25
N TYR A 39 -4.69 -4.81 -14.36
CA TYR A 39 -3.96 -5.64 -15.30
C TYR A 39 -3.47 -6.91 -14.61
N LYS A 40 -3.86 -8.06 -15.14
CA LYS A 40 -3.46 -9.36 -14.61
C LYS A 40 -1.94 -9.54 -14.70
N CYS A 41 -1.32 -9.92 -13.59
CA CYS A 41 0.08 -10.33 -13.54
C CYS A 41 0.15 -11.85 -13.31
N ASN A 42 0.96 -12.56 -14.11
CA ASN A 42 1.10 -14.02 -14.00
C ASN A 42 2.23 -14.44 -13.04
N ILE A 43 2.83 -13.48 -12.32
CA ILE A 43 3.83 -13.76 -11.29
C ILE A 43 3.10 -14.12 -9.99
N THR A 44 3.41 -15.28 -9.40
CA THR A 44 2.70 -15.83 -8.24
C THR A 44 2.71 -14.89 -7.04
N GLU A 45 3.84 -14.23 -6.80
CA GLU A 45 4.06 -13.28 -5.70
C GLU A 45 3.21 -12.02 -5.86
N ALA A 46 2.75 -11.69 -7.08
CA ALA A 46 1.90 -10.53 -7.34
C ALA A 46 0.45 -10.71 -6.82
N ARG A 47 0.00 -11.97 -6.64
CA ARG A 47 -1.37 -12.32 -6.20
C ARG A 47 -2.44 -11.53 -6.99
N ASP A 48 -3.47 -11.05 -6.31
CA ASP A 48 -4.57 -10.28 -6.90
C ASP A 48 -4.23 -8.79 -7.11
N HIS A 49 -2.99 -8.38 -6.87
CA HIS A 49 -2.59 -6.96 -6.91
C HIS A 49 -2.03 -6.53 -8.27
N GLY A 50 -2.01 -7.43 -9.26
CA GLY A 50 -1.60 -7.15 -10.63
C GLY A 50 -0.18 -6.59 -10.73
N TRP A 51 0.02 -5.57 -11.55
CA TRP A 51 1.33 -4.95 -11.77
C TRP A 51 1.65 -3.80 -10.82
N SER A 52 0.82 -3.56 -9.79
CA SER A 52 1.00 -2.42 -8.88
C SER A 52 2.32 -2.44 -8.08
N TRP A 53 3.01 -3.58 -8.05
CA TRP A 53 4.33 -3.71 -7.41
C TRP A 53 5.42 -2.90 -8.11
N ILE A 54 5.27 -2.58 -9.40
CA ILE A 54 6.33 -1.92 -10.21
C ILE A 54 6.70 -0.52 -9.72
N MET A 55 5.78 0.13 -8.98
CA MET A 55 5.98 1.45 -8.37
C MET A 55 6.29 1.38 -6.87
N CYS A 56 6.13 0.21 -6.23
CA CYS A 56 6.19 0.08 -4.78
C CYS A 56 7.60 -0.26 -4.30
N THR A 57 7.99 0.31 -3.14
CA THR A 57 9.08 -0.29 -2.34
C THR A 57 8.64 -1.64 -1.78
N GLN A 58 9.59 -2.47 -1.35
CA GLN A 58 9.28 -3.70 -0.63
C GLN A 58 8.40 -3.43 0.60
N ALA A 59 8.70 -2.39 1.39
CA ALA A 59 7.93 -2.02 2.58
C ALA A 59 6.47 -1.67 2.25
N GLN A 60 6.23 -0.95 1.15
CA GLN A 60 4.88 -0.66 0.67
C GLN A 60 4.17 -1.93 0.15
N TRP A 61 4.91 -2.79 -0.55
CA TRP A 61 4.37 -3.99 -1.16
C TRP A 61 3.88 -4.99 -0.11
N ILE A 62 4.65 -5.24 0.95
CA ILE A 62 4.30 -6.22 1.99
C ILE A 62 3.09 -5.81 2.84
N LEU A 63 2.66 -4.54 2.80
CA LEU A 63 1.43 -4.09 3.47
C LEU A 63 0.17 -4.54 2.74
N LYS A 64 0.26 -4.88 1.45
CA LYS A 64 -0.90 -5.31 0.67
C LYS A 64 -1.43 -6.65 1.20
N LYS A 65 -2.75 -6.75 1.28
CA LYS A 65 -3.44 -7.94 1.78
C LYS A 65 -2.99 -9.20 1.05
N GLY A 66 -2.53 -10.21 1.80
CA GLY A 66 -2.13 -11.51 1.28
C GLY A 66 -0.74 -11.57 0.66
N ILE A 67 0.03 -10.48 0.73
CA ILE A 67 1.43 -10.45 0.30
C ILE A 67 2.34 -10.87 1.46
N THR A 68 3.27 -11.76 1.16
CA THR A 68 4.27 -12.27 2.13
C THR A 68 5.70 -12.19 1.61
N ALA A 69 5.89 -11.82 0.34
CA ALA A 69 7.18 -11.77 -0.33
C ALA A 69 7.19 -10.66 -1.39
N GLN A 70 8.39 -10.20 -1.74
CA GLN A 70 8.59 -9.27 -2.85
C GLN A 70 8.39 -10.00 -4.19
N VAL A 71 7.87 -9.28 -5.18
CA VAL A 71 7.78 -9.79 -6.55
C VAL A 71 9.18 -9.79 -7.17
N PRO A 72 9.68 -10.93 -7.70
CA PRO A 72 10.95 -10.96 -8.40
C PRO A 72 10.85 -10.17 -9.71
N VAL A 73 11.79 -9.27 -9.96
CA VAL A 73 11.86 -8.50 -11.20
C VAL A 73 12.27 -9.46 -12.34
N PRO A 74 11.46 -9.62 -13.40
CA PRO A 74 11.84 -10.45 -14.55
C PRO A 74 13.07 -9.88 -15.26
N GLY A 75 14.08 -10.74 -15.48
CA GLY A 75 15.28 -10.39 -16.27
C GLY A 75 15.18 -10.86 -17.71
N ASP A 76 15.97 -10.25 -18.59
CA ASP A 76 16.12 -10.70 -19.98
C ASP A 76 16.71 -12.13 -19.98
N PRO A 77 16.00 -13.14 -20.52
CA PRO A 77 16.51 -14.50 -20.58
C PRO A 77 17.61 -14.69 -21.64
N GLY A 78 17.93 -13.67 -22.44
CA GLY A 78 18.93 -13.71 -23.49
C GLY A 78 18.51 -14.58 -24.69
N PRO A 79 19.44 -14.97 -25.58
CA PRO A 79 19.14 -15.92 -26.64
C PRO A 79 18.96 -17.34 -26.08
N TYR A 80 18.04 -18.11 -26.68
CA TYR A 80 17.89 -19.53 -26.35
C TYR A 80 19.14 -20.33 -26.75
N ILE A 81 19.77 -20.99 -25.78
CA ILE A 81 20.96 -21.83 -25.96
C ILE A 81 20.73 -23.31 -25.61
N GLY A 82 19.47 -23.69 -25.33
CA GLY A 82 19.14 -25.05 -24.92
C GLY A 82 19.00 -26.03 -26.09
N ASP A 83 18.90 -27.32 -25.75
CA ASP A 83 18.81 -28.45 -26.68
C ASP A 83 17.52 -29.28 -26.50
N THR A 84 16.72 -28.99 -25.47
CA THR A 84 15.47 -29.73 -25.19
C THR A 84 14.21 -28.87 -25.32
N ASN A 85 13.09 -29.53 -25.66
CA ASN A 85 11.78 -28.90 -25.72
C ASN A 85 11.33 -28.32 -24.36
N ILE A 86 11.72 -28.94 -23.24
CA ILE A 86 11.40 -28.44 -21.89
C ILE A 86 12.11 -27.11 -21.64
N LEU A 87 13.40 -27.02 -21.95
CA LEU A 87 14.17 -25.78 -21.83
C LEU A 87 13.64 -24.69 -22.76
N ASN A 88 13.19 -25.06 -23.97
CA ASN A 88 12.56 -24.11 -24.90
C ASN A 88 11.25 -23.54 -24.33
N ALA A 89 10.40 -24.39 -23.75
CA ALA A 89 9.16 -23.96 -23.12
C ALA A 89 9.42 -23.01 -21.93
N ALA A 90 10.38 -23.35 -21.06
CA ALA A 90 10.78 -22.50 -19.94
C ALA A 90 11.34 -21.15 -20.41
N HIS A 91 12.19 -21.15 -21.45
CA HIS A 91 12.74 -19.94 -22.05
C HIS A 91 11.64 -19.03 -22.62
N LYS A 92 10.67 -19.59 -23.36
CA LYS A 92 9.52 -18.84 -23.88
C LYS A 92 8.67 -18.21 -22.78
N GLN A 93 8.49 -18.92 -21.65
CA GLN A 93 7.77 -18.38 -20.51
C GLN A 93 8.54 -17.23 -19.85
N ALA A 94 9.85 -17.37 -19.66
CA ALA A 94 10.71 -16.30 -19.13
C ALA A 94 10.70 -15.07 -20.04
N LEU A 95 10.84 -15.26 -21.36
CA LEU A 95 10.81 -14.19 -22.35
C LEU A 95 9.47 -13.46 -22.32
N LYS A 96 8.36 -14.19 -22.27
CA LYS A 96 7.02 -13.59 -22.18
C LYS A 96 6.86 -12.73 -20.92
N LEU A 97 7.30 -13.23 -19.76
CA LEU A 97 7.23 -12.47 -18.50
C LEU A 97 8.10 -11.21 -18.54
N TYR A 98 9.29 -11.31 -19.14
CA TYR A 98 10.18 -10.18 -19.35
C TYR A 98 9.57 -9.12 -20.29
N GLU A 99 9.00 -9.55 -21.42
CA GLU A 99 8.33 -8.65 -22.37
C GLU A 99 7.11 -7.95 -21.75
N GLU A 100 6.28 -8.67 -20.99
CA GLU A 100 5.15 -8.11 -20.24
C GLU A 100 5.64 -7.07 -19.20
N TYR A 101 6.69 -7.39 -18.45
CA TYR A 101 7.29 -6.46 -17.49
C TYR A 101 7.81 -5.19 -18.16
N GLU A 102 8.58 -5.32 -19.24
CA GLU A 102 9.14 -4.18 -19.98
C GLU A 102 8.04 -3.29 -20.57
N GLU A 103 6.91 -3.88 -20.96
CA GLU A 103 5.75 -3.15 -21.44
C GLU A 103 5.04 -2.38 -20.32
N HIS A 104 4.78 -3.01 -19.18
CA HIS A 104 4.24 -2.31 -18.02
C HIS A 104 5.19 -1.22 -17.51
N LYS A 105 6.50 -1.44 -17.57
CA LYS A 105 7.54 -0.45 -17.28
C LYS A 105 7.40 0.79 -18.18
N ARG A 106 7.40 0.58 -19.50
CA ARG A 106 7.25 1.67 -20.49
C ARG A 106 5.95 2.44 -20.31
N ASN A 107 4.83 1.75 -20.11
CA ASN A 107 3.53 2.41 -19.94
C ASN A 107 3.43 3.21 -18.65
N THR A 108 4.03 2.70 -17.58
CA THR A 108 4.09 3.46 -16.32
C THR A 108 4.94 4.72 -16.49
N ASN A 109 6.10 4.63 -17.15
CA ASN A 109 6.94 5.80 -17.44
C ASN A 109 6.21 6.82 -18.32
N LYS A 110 5.50 6.37 -19.36
CA LYS A 110 4.65 7.26 -20.18
C LYS A 110 3.58 7.96 -19.34
N ALA A 111 2.92 7.24 -18.43
CA ALA A 111 1.92 7.82 -17.54
C ALA A 111 2.55 8.86 -16.61
N ILE A 112 3.76 8.60 -16.09
CA ILE A 112 4.52 9.59 -15.31
C ILE A 112 4.80 10.85 -16.15
N GLN A 113 5.37 10.71 -17.34
CA GLN A 113 5.66 11.85 -18.24
C GLN A 113 4.40 12.61 -18.68
N ALA A 114 3.23 11.95 -18.71
CA ALA A 114 1.96 12.59 -19.05
C ALA A 114 1.30 13.34 -17.88
N CYS A 115 1.66 13.01 -16.64
CA CYS A 115 1.04 13.55 -15.43
C CYS A 115 1.89 14.62 -14.72
N PHE A 116 3.15 14.76 -15.09
CA PHE A 116 4.12 15.65 -14.46
C PHE A 116 4.89 16.44 -15.52
N ASP A 117 5.40 17.61 -15.14
CA ASP A 117 6.18 18.46 -16.03
C ASP A 117 7.51 17.81 -16.46
N GLU A 118 7.88 18.01 -17.73
CA GLU A 118 9.08 17.43 -18.36
C GLU A 118 10.38 17.82 -17.63
N ASP A 119 10.43 19.04 -17.08
CA ASP A 119 11.57 19.56 -16.31
C ASP A 119 11.96 18.67 -15.12
N LEU A 120 11.03 17.86 -14.61
CA LEU A 120 11.26 16.93 -13.49
C LEU A 120 12.05 15.67 -13.89
N PHE A 121 12.30 15.47 -15.19
CA PHE A 121 12.86 14.25 -15.76
C PHE A 121 14.15 14.44 -16.55
N ILE A 122 14.61 15.69 -16.74
CA ILE A 122 15.78 16.04 -17.57
C ILE A 122 17.03 15.21 -17.22
N GLU A 123 17.25 14.91 -15.94
CA GLU A 123 18.42 14.13 -15.50
C GLU A 123 18.29 12.61 -15.76
N LEU A 124 17.09 12.13 -16.06
CA LEU A 124 16.77 10.71 -16.25
C LEU A 124 16.45 10.35 -17.71
N GLU A 125 16.15 11.34 -18.55
CA GLU A 125 15.71 11.10 -19.91
C GLU A 125 16.87 10.82 -20.87
N THR A 126 16.56 10.06 -21.91
CA THR A 126 17.39 9.91 -23.10
C THR A 126 16.48 10.20 -24.29
N ASP A 127 16.81 11.23 -25.08
CA ASP A 127 16.01 11.70 -26.21
C ASP A 127 14.54 12.04 -25.83
N GLY A 128 14.32 12.68 -24.67
CA GLY A 128 12.99 13.05 -24.17
C GLY A 128 12.16 11.88 -23.60
N LEU A 129 12.77 10.70 -23.46
CA LEU A 129 12.10 9.49 -23.01
C LEU A 129 12.79 8.88 -21.78
N LEU A 130 11.98 8.40 -20.84
CA LEU A 130 12.45 7.64 -19.67
C LEU A 130 12.78 6.19 -20.07
N LEU A 131 13.83 6.00 -20.87
CA LEU A 131 14.33 4.72 -21.35
C LEU A 131 15.34 4.13 -20.35
N GLY A 132 15.28 2.81 -20.14
CA GLY A 132 16.24 2.10 -19.27
C GLY A 132 16.02 2.30 -17.76
N VAL A 133 15.30 3.34 -17.34
CA VAL A 133 14.95 3.61 -15.94
C VAL A 133 13.63 2.94 -15.55
N SER A 134 13.58 2.40 -14.34
CA SER A 134 12.36 1.85 -13.75
C SER A 134 11.43 2.97 -13.25
N PRO A 135 10.10 2.76 -13.28
CA PRO A 135 9.15 3.71 -12.73
C PRO A 135 9.38 4.06 -11.27
N HIS A 136 9.87 3.08 -10.50
CA HIS A 136 10.29 3.31 -9.13
C HIS A 136 11.45 4.31 -9.04
N GLU A 137 12.50 4.15 -9.85
CA GLU A 137 13.63 5.10 -9.87
C GLU A 137 13.19 6.51 -10.25
N VAL A 138 12.29 6.65 -11.21
CA VAL A 138 11.72 7.95 -11.60
C VAL A 138 10.95 8.59 -10.43
N TYR A 139 10.12 7.81 -9.74
CA TYR A 139 9.42 8.28 -8.54
C TYR A 139 10.38 8.65 -7.41
N GLN A 140 11.44 7.87 -7.21
CA GLN A 140 12.47 8.12 -6.20
C GLN A 140 13.26 9.40 -6.49
N HIS A 141 13.56 9.66 -7.75
CA HIS A 141 14.20 10.88 -8.21
C HIS A 141 13.33 12.11 -7.88
N MET A 142 12.04 12.07 -8.24
CA MET A 142 11.08 13.12 -7.88
C MET A 142 11.04 13.37 -6.36
N TRP A 143 10.94 12.28 -5.59
CA TRP A 143 10.89 12.34 -4.13
C TRP A 143 12.15 12.94 -3.49
N THR A 144 13.32 12.63 -4.03
CA THR A 144 14.60 12.98 -3.40
C THR A 144 15.04 14.39 -3.77
N ASN A 145 14.86 14.77 -5.03
CA ASN A 145 15.45 16.00 -5.57
C ASN A 145 14.52 17.20 -5.51
N PHE A 146 13.20 17.00 -5.55
CA PHE A 146 12.24 18.10 -5.68
C PHE A 146 11.37 18.31 -4.43
N ILE A 147 11.19 17.28 -3.60
CA ILE A 147 10.37 17.40 -2.39
C ILE A 147 11.22 17.91 -1.21
N LEU A 148 10.81 19.05 -0.66
CA LEU A 148 11.41 19.65 0.52
C LEU A 148 11.22 18.78 1.77
N THR A 149 12.24 18.72 2.62
CA THR A 149 12.18 17.98 3.90
C THR A 149 11.06 18.49 4.81
N VAL A 150 10.83 19.81 4.87
CA VAL A 150 9.76 20.40 5.68
C VAL A 150 8.36 19.94 5.26
N ASP A 151 8.14 19.71 3.95
CA ASP A 151 6.87 19.19 3.46
C ASP A 151 6.73 17.70 3.79
N LYS A 152 7.82 16.92 3.75
CA LYS A 152 7.83 15.52 4.22
C LYS A 152 7.48 15.46 5.70
N ASP A 153 8.13 16.27 6.53
CA ASP A 153 7.92 16.30 7.98
C ASP A 153 6.49 16.70 8.36
N ARG A 154 5.91 17.68 7.65
CA ARG A 154 4.51 18.08 7.83
C ARG A 154 3.55 16.93 7.54
N GLU A 155 3.73 16.22 6.43
CA GLU A 155 2.90 15.07 6.08
C GLU A 155 3.10 13.90 7.05
N ILE A 156 4.32 13.67 7.54
CA ILE A 156 4.60 12.66 8.57
C ILE A 156 3.84 12.98 9.87
N LEU A 157 3.89 14.23 10.33
CA LEU A 157 3.18 14.65 11.53
C LEU A 157 1.67 14.47 11.37
N HIS A 158 1.13 14.90 10.23
CA HIS A 158 -0.29 14.72 9.90
C HIS A 158 -0.67 13.23 9.90
N ALA A 159 0.12 12.37 9.25
CA ALA A 159 -0.14 10.94 9.19
C ALA A 159 -0.01 10.23 10.55
N LYS A 160 0.90 10.69 11.42
CA LYS A 160 0.99 10.22 12.83
C LYS A 160 -0.22 10.62 13.66
N GLU A 161 -0.84 11.75 13.37
CA GLU A 161 -2.12 12.11 14.01
C GLU A 161 -3.27 11.22 13.51
N LEU A 162 -3.28 10.89 12.22
CA LEU A 162 -4.25 9.95 11.65
C LEU A 162 -4.13 8.53 12.23
N LEU A 163 -3.00 8.13 12.82
CA LEU A 163 -2.88 6.86 13.55
C LEU A 163 -3.65 6.87 14.89
N LYS A 164 -3.96 8.04 15.46
CA LYS A 164 -4.68 8.19 16.73
C LYS A 164 -6.18 8.29 16.49
N VAL A 165 -6.71 7.44 15.61
CA VAL A 165 -8.14 7.38 15.31
C VAL A 165 -8.90 7.12 16.62
N ASP A 166 -10.00 7.84 16.84
CA ASP A 166 -10.92 7.52 17.93
C ASP A 166 -11.89 6.43 17.49
N TYR A 167 -12.10 5.44 18.36
CA TYR A 167 -13.10 4.39 18.14
C TYR A 167 -14.51 4.94 18.34
N ASP A 168 -15.34 4.76 17.31
CA ASP A 168 -16.76 5.12 17.31
C ASP A 168 -17.62 3.85 17.50
N PRO A 169 -18.30 3.69 18.65
CA PRO A 169 -19.12 2.50 18.94
C PRO A 169 -20.36 2.37 18.05
N ASP A 170 -20.84 3.47 17.45
CA ASP A 170 -22.02 3.48 16.58
C ASP A 170 -21.72 2.92 15.19
N ARG A 171 -20.43 2.84 14.82
CA ARG A 171 -19.98 2.23 13.57
C ARG A 171 -19.55 0.79 13.77
N ILE A 172 -19.47 0.06 12.67
CA ILE A 172 -18.80 -1.24 12.68
C ILE A 172 -17.29 -1.01 12.87
N VAL A 173 -16.66 -1.80 13.74
CA VAL A 173 -15.23 -1.65 14.12
C VAL A 173 -14.28 -1.74 12.91
N GLN A 174 -14.72 -2.34 11.80
CA GLN A 174 -13.95 -2.40 10.57
C GLN A 174 -13.65 -1.01 9.98
N HIS A 175 -14.49 0.01 10.19
CA HIS A 175 -14.17 1.39 9.80
C HIS A 175 -12.97 1.92 10.59
N TYR A 176 -12.92 1.64 11.89
CA TYR A 176 -11.81 2.01 12.75
C TYR A 176 -10.49 1.33 12.32
N TYR A 177 -10.52 0.02 12.08
CA TYR A 177 -9.34 -0.70 11.58
C TYR A 177 -8.90 -0.26 10.19
N LYS A 178 -9.84 0.10 9.32
CA LYS A 178 -9.54 0.64 7.99
C LYS A 178 -8.78 1.96 8.10
N ALA A 179 -9.25 2.89 8.93
CA ALA A 179 -8.59 4.18 9.13
C ALA A 179 -7.15 4.04 9.64
N ILE A 180 -6.91 3.12 10.60
CA ILE A 180 -5.56 2.78 11.06
C ILE A 180 -4.68 2.26 9.92
N ASN A 181 -5.19 1.32 9.11
CA ASN A 181 -4.42 0.76 8.00
C ASN A 181 -4.11 1.83 6.94
N GLU A 182 -5.05 2.71 6.62
CA GLU A 182 -4.83 3.83 5.69
C GLU A 182 -3.74 4.79 6.21
N ALA A 183 -3.70 5.06 7.52
CA ALA A 183 -2.65 5.85 8.14
C ALA A 183 -1.28 5.14 8.12
N ARG A 184 -1.24 3.82 8.37
CA ARG A 184 -0.01 3.00 8.24
C ARG A 184 0.52 2.99 6.81
N GLU A 185 -0.35 2.83 5.83
CA GLU A 185 0.00 2.87 4.41
C GLU A 185 0.56 4.24 4.02
N LEU A 186 -0.04 5.32 4.52
CA LEU A 186 0.45 6.69 4.30
C LEU A 186 1.85 6.89 4.89
N LEU A 187 2.06 6.50 6.16
CA LEU A 187 3.37 6.60 6.82
C LEU A 187 4.44 5.76 6.13
N THR A 188 4.08 4.55 5.68
CA THR A 188 5.02 3.71 4.92
C THR A 188 5.35 4.32 3.56
N GLY A 189 4.40 4.99 2.91
CA GLY A 189 4.65 5.81 1.72
C GLY A 189 5.57 7.01 1.98
N LEU A 190 5.49 7.59 3.16
CA LEU A 190 6.39 8.62 3.67
C LEU A 190 7.75 8.07 4.14
N ARG A 191 7.99 6.75 4.01
CA ARG A 191 9.19 6.03 4.47
C ARG A 191 9.37 6.01 5.99
N GLU A 192 8.29 6.22 6.73
CA GLU A 192 8.26 6.06 8.17
C GLU A 192 7.95 4.62 8.54
N THR A 193 8.66 4.11 9.54
CA THR A 193 8.38 2.78 10.10
C THR A 193 7.33 2.89 11.19
N VAL A 194 6.20 2.20 11.02
CA VAL A 194 5.14 2.11 12.03
C VAL A 194 5.13 0.71 12.62
N THR A 195 5.39 0.62 13.92
CA THR A 195 5.43 -0.67 14.62
C THR A 195 4.03 -1.10 15.06
N ASP A 196 3.79 -2.42 15.13
CA ASP A 196 2.55 -2.94 15.69
C ASP A 196 2.36 -2.48 17.16
N ALA A 197 3.45 -2.36 17.93
CA ALA A 197 3.39 -1.85 19.30
C ALA A 197 2.85 -0.42 19.42
N GLU A 198 3.24 0.46 18.50
CA GLU A 198 2.72 1.83 18.43
C GLU A 198 1.23 1.84 18.10
N VAL A 199 0.83 1.08 17.08
CA VAL A 199 -0.58 0.97 16.66
C VAL A 199 -1.44 0.42 17.79
N MET A 200 -0.99 -0.66 18.43
CA MET A 200 -1.70 -1.29 19.54
C MET A 200 -1.81 -0.35 20.75
N ARG A 201 -0.78 0.46 21.05
CA ARG A 201 -0.84 1.44 22.14
C ARG A 201 -1.92 2.49 21.88
N ASN A 202 -1.97 3.04 20.67
CA ASN A 202 -3.00 4.02 20.29
C ASN A 202 -4.39 3.37 20.35
N ALA A 203 -4.51 2.14 19.84
CA ALA A 203 -5.79 1.44 19.86
C ALA A 203 -6.28 1.08 21.26
N TYR A 204 -5.36 0.65 22.13
CA TYR A 204 -5.70 0.36 23.53
C TYR A 204 -6.19 1.63 24.24
N ALA A 205 -5.53 2.77 24.01
CA ALA A 205 -5.89 4.05 24.63
C ALA A 205 -7.29 4.54 24.23
N THR A 206 -7.80 4.19 23.04
CA THR A 206 -9.18 4.50 22.67
C THR A 206 -10.17 3.45 23.21
N PHE A 207 -9.84 2.17 23.17
CA PHE A 207 -10.72 1.11 23.69
C PHE A 207 -10.92 1.21 25.20
N GLU A 208 -9.90 1.55 25.98
CA GLU A 208 -10.00 1.63 27.45
C GLU A 208 -10.93 2.76 27.93
N LYS A 209 -11.15 3.80 27.10
CA LYS A 209 -12.11 4.87 27.37
C LYS A 209 -13.56 4.38 27.25
N ASN A 210 -13.79 3.30 26.50
CA ASN A 210 -15.13 2.77 26.24
C ASN A 210 -15.50 1.78 27.35
N ILE A 211 -16.64 2.05 28.03
CA ILE A 211 -17.02 1.33 29.24
C ILE A 211 -17.29 -0.16 29.00
N ASP A 212 -17.84 -0.49 27.84
CA ASP A 212 -18.16 -1.84 27.40
C ASP A 212 -16.90 -2.65 27.06
N LEU A 213 -15.77 -2.01 26.79
CA LEU A 213 -14.50 -2.65 26.44
C LEU A 213 -13.52 -2.79 27.60
N LYS A 214 -13.86 -2.30 28.81
CA LYS A 214 -12.95 -2.37 29.97
C LYS A 214 -12.54 -3.79 30.34
N ASP A 215 -13.46 -4.75 30.27
CA ASP A 215 -13.15 -6.16 30.58
C ASP A 215 -12.28 -6.78 29.48
N ALA A 216 -12.56 -6.47 28.21
CA ALA A 216 -11.73 -6.88 27.07
C ALA A 216 -10.29 -6.33 27.17
N CYS A 217 -10.12 -5.08 27.59
CA CYS A 217 -8.81 -4.46 27.87
C CYS A 217 -8.06 -5.16 29.00
N ARG A 218 -8.75 -5.54 30.09
CA ARG A 218 -8.15 -6.30 31.21
C ARG A 218 -7.69 -7.68 30.78
N GLU A 219 -8.47 -8.37 29.95
CA GLU A 219 -8.09 -9.67 29.40
C GLU A 219 -6.88 -9.54 28.47
N TRP A 220 -6.90 -8.54 27.57
CA TRP A 220 -5.78 -8.24 26.68
C TRP A 220 -4.46 -8.05 27.44
N ASN A 221 -4.46 -7.25 28.51
CA ASN A 221 -3.27 -7.02 29.33
C ASN A 221 -2.74 -8.25 30.07
N ARG A 222 -3.56 -9.29 30.25
CA ARG A 222 -3.14 -10.58 30.86
C ARG A 222 -2.64 -11.57 29.82
N GLY A 223 -2.94 -11.34 28.54
CA GLY A 223 -2.63 -12.25 27.45
C GLY A 223 -1.17 -12.25 27.04
N THR A 224 -0.82 -13.20 26.18
CA THR A 224 0.50 -13.32 25.53
C THR A 224 0.48 -12.88 24.06
N LEU A 225 -0.63 -12.31 23.59
CA LEU A 225 -0.81 -11.84 22.22
C LEU A 225 -0.01 -10.54 22.02
N THR A 226 0.69 -10.42 20.89
CA THR A 226 1.71 -9.36 20.69
C THR A 226 1.65 -8.68 19.31
N THR A 227 0.71 -9.07 18.45
CA THR A 227 0.59 -8.52 17.10
C THR A 227 -0.69 -7.71 16.90
N TRP A 228 -0.65 -6.78 15.95
CA TRP A 228 -1.83 -5.99 15.58
C TRP A 228 -2.98 -6.87 15.08
N GLU A 229 -2.66 -7.95 14.36
CA GLU A 229 -3.67 -8.88 13.85
C GLU A 229 -4.41 -9.61 14.97
N GLU A 230 -3.68 -10.03 16.01
CA GLU A 230 -4.27 -10.66 17.19
C GLU A 230 -5.16 -9.68 17.96
N MET A 231 -4.71 -8.43 18.15
CA MET A 231 -5.52 -7.38 18.79
C MET A 231 -6.82 -7.14 18.04
N ARG A 232 -6.76 -7.04 16.71
CA ARG A 232 -7.96 -6.90 15.87
C ARG A 232 -8.92 -8.06 16.05
N LYS A 233 -8.43 -9.31 16.08
CA LYS A 233 -9.27 -10.50 16.26
C LYS A 233 -9.94 -10.50 17.63
N HIS A 234 -9.19 -10.20 18.69
CA HIS A 234 -9.68 -10.10 20.07
C HIS A 234 -10.80 -9.07 20.18
N PHE A 235 -10.52 -7.81 19.88
CA PHE A 235 -11.48 -6.73 20.06
C PHE A 235 -12.67 -6.81 19.09
N SER A 236 -12.50 -7.37 17.89
CA SER A 236 -13.66 -7.61 16.99
C SER A 236 -14.67 -8.56 17.60
N LYS A 237 -14.20 -9.63 18.25
CA LYS A 237 -15.06 -10.62 18.90
C LYS A 237 -15.76 -10.01 20.11
N GLU A 238 -15.01 -9.32 20.96
CA GLU A 238 -15.56 -8.67 22.17
C GLU A 238 -16.59 -7.60 21.82
N ILE A 239 -16.30 -6.73 20.85
CA ILE A 239 -17.27 -5.71 20.38
C ILE A 239 -18.55 -6.37 19.85
N GLN A 240 -18.44 -7.47 19.10
CA GLN A 240 -19.60 -8.19 18.59
C GLN A 240 -20.40 -8.86 19.72
N MET A 241 -19.73 -9.44 20.71
CA MET A 241 -20.36 -10.03 21.89
C MET A 241 -21.12 -8.97 22.69
N ASN A 242 -20.50 -7.81 22.95
CA ASN A 242 -21.13 -6.69 23.65
C ASN A 242 -22.41 -6.19 22.96
N LYS A 243 -22.45 -6.19 21.62
CA LYS A 243 -23.62 -5.78 20.83
C LYS A 243 -24.73 -6.83 20.77
N THR A 244 -24.47 -8.07 21.19
CA THR A 244 -25.43 -9.18 21.06
C THR A 244 -25.85 -9.79 22.39
N ASP A 245 -25.10 -9.57 23.47
CA ASP A 245 -25.40 -10.09 24.81
C ASP A 245 -26.35 -9.13 25.58
N PRO A 246 -27.59 -9.54 25.90
CA PRO A 246 -28.56 -8.72 26.62
C PRO A 246 -28.11 -8.30 28.02
N ALA A 247 -27.29 -9.12 28.70
CA ALA A 247 -26.78 -8.79 30.03
C ALA A 247 -25.73 -7.68 29.95
N ILE A 248 -24.90 -7.69 28.90
CA ILE A 248 -23.91 -6.64 28.67
C ILE A 248 -24.60 -5.34 28.25
N MET A 249 -25.55 -5.40 27.31
CA MET A 249 -26.34 -4.23 26.89
C MET A 249 -27.01 -3.55 28.09
N LYS A 250 -27.66 -4.31 28.98
CA LYS A 250 -28.30 -3.77 30.19
C LYS A 250 -27.30 -3.11 31.15
N ARG A 251 -26.08 -3.65 31.31
CA ARG A 251 -25.03 -3.02 32.14
C ARG A 251 -24.55 -1.70 31.54
N VAL A 252 -24.40 -1.64 30.21
CA VAL A 252 -23.98 -0.42 29.50
C VAL A 252 -25.06 0.65 29.61
N GLU A 253 -26.33 0.30 29.37
CA GLU A 253 -27.47 1.22 29.55
C GLU A 253 -27.54 1.79 30.97
N LEU A 254 -27.39 0.93 32.00
CA LEU A 254 -27.38 1.38 33.39
C LEU A 254 -26.19 2.30 33.70
N ALA A 255 -25.03 2.03 33.11
CA ALA A 255 -23.83 2.86 33.33
C ALA A 255 -23.86 4.20 32.58
N MET A 256 -24.73 4.35 31.56
CA MET A 256 -24.96 5.62 30.85
C MET A 256 -26.03 6.51 31.53
N GLN A 257 -26.75 5.99 32.53
CA GLN A 257 -27.80 6.73 33.26
C GLN A 257 -27.30 7.47 34.51
N TYR A 258 -26.00 7.36 34.83
CA TYR A 258 -25.33 8.03 35.95
C TYR A 258 -24.18 8.90 35.44
#